data_AF-A0A9E2J260-F1
#
_entry.id   AF-A0A9E2J260-F1
#
_cell.length_a   1.000
_cell.length_b   1.000
_cell.length_c   1.000
_cell.angle_alpha   90.00
_cell.angle_beta   90.00
_cell.angle_gamma   90.00
#
_symmetry.space_group_name_H-M   'P 1'
#
loop_
_entity.id
_entity.type
_entity.pdbx_description
1 polymer ?
#
loop_
_entity_poly.entity_id
_entity_poly.type
_entity_poly.pdbx_seq_one_letter_code
_entity_poly.pdbx_strand_id
1 'polypeptide(L)'
;MNKKTIWALVILVVLAVVLGGLYCYKVWWPKKEIAIQAGLAKSTFPWRAYTQEELNKMYPQIKYADVPTRVTPEQTYANFREALRTNNLEMALEQLG
;
A
#
# COMPACT_ATOMS: atom_id res chain seq x y z
N MET A 1 49.37 4.76 -23.98
CA MET A 1 48.49 3.61 -23.63
C MET A 1 48.55 2.60 -24.77
N ASN A 2 48.83 1.34 -24.49
CA ASN A 2 49.06 0.33 -25.53
C ASN A 2 47.72 -0.16 -26.12
N LYS A 3 47.65 -0.53 -27.40
CA LYS A 3 46.39 -0.98 -28.02
C LYS A 3 45.76 -2.16 -27.25
N LYS A 4 46.60 -3.04 -26.70
CA LYS A 4 46.18 -4.18 -25.86
C LYS A 4 45.50 -3.75 -24.56
N THR A 5 45.97 -2.69 -23.91
CA THR A 5 45.34 -2.19 -22.66
C THR A 5 44.00 -1.50 -22.93
N ILE A 6 43.83 -0.85 -24.08
CA ILE A 6 42.54 -0.28 -24.50
C ILE A 6 41.51 -1.40 -24.69
N TRP A 7 41.85 -2.45 -25.42
CA TRP A 7 40.95 -3.59 -25.64
C TRP A 7 40.60 -4.31 -24.33
N ALA A 8 41.57 -4.48 -23.43
CA ALA A 8 41.31 -5.08 -22.11
C ALA A 8 40.29 -4.26 -21.30
N LEU A 9 40.38 -2.93 -21.32
CA LEU A 9 39.41 -2.05 -20.65
C LEU A 9 38.02 -2.15 -21.26
N VAL A 10 37.92 -2.18 -22.59
CA VAL A 10 36.63 -2.35 -23.29
C VAL A 10 35.97 -3.66 -22.90
N ILE A 11 36.73 -4.77 -22.92
CA ILE A 11 36.22 -6.09 -22.53
C ILE A 11 35.74 -6.06 -21.07
N LEU A 12 36.48 -5.42 -20.16
CA LEU A 12 36.12 -5.33 -18.75
C LEU A 12 34.83 -4.53 -18.53
N VAL A 13 34.64 -3.43 -19.26
CA VAL A 13 33.40 -2.64 -19.21
C VAL A 13 32.23 -3.45 -19.77
N VAL A 14 32.41 -4.13 -20.90
CA VAL A 14 31.37 -5.00 -21.48
C VAL A 14 30.99 -6.10 -20.49
N LEU A 15 31.98 -6.75 -19.86
CA LEU A 15 31.74 -7.79 -18.86
C LEU A 15 30.96 -7.25 -17.66
N ALA A 16 31.31 -6.06 -17.16
CA ALA A 16 30.60 -5.41 -16.06
C ALA A 16 29.14 -5.07 -16.42
N VAL A 17 28.89 -4.60 -17.64
CA VAL A 17 27.53 -4.33 -18.14
C VAL A 17 26.72 -5.61 -18.28
N VAL A 18 27.31 -6.69 -18.81
CA VAL A 18 26.64 -7.99 -18.96
C VAL A 18 26.29 -8.58 -17.60
N LEU A 19 27.23 -8.59 -16.66
CA LEU A 19 27.01 -9.09 -15.30
C LEU A 19 26.01 -8.23 -14.54
N GLY A 20 26.13 -6.90 -14.64
CA GLY A 20 25.19 -5.96 -14.03
C GLY A 20 23.78 -6.08 -14.58
N GLY A 21 23.65 -6.22 -15.91
CA GLY A 21 22.38 -6.45 -16.58
C GLY A 21 21.73 -7.77 -16.17
N LEU A 22 22.52 -8.85 -16.10
CA LEU A 22 22.04 -10.15 -15.61
C LEU A 22 21.54 -10.07 -14.17
N TYR A 23 22.27 -9.39 -13.29
CA TYR A 23 21.83 -9.17 -11.90
C TYR A 23 20.54 -8.35 -11.84
N CYS A 24 20.45 -7.26 -12.60
CA CYS A 24 19.24 -6.43 -12.64
C CYS A 24 18.03 -7.24 -13.11
N TYR A 25 18.19 -8.08 -14.13
CA TYR A 25 17.11 -8.90 -14.67
C TYR A 25 16.71 -10.05 -13.74
N LYS A 26 17.68 -10.76 -13.13
CA LYS A 26 17.41 -11.96 -12.33
C LYS A 26 16.98 -11.67 -10.90
N VAL A 27 17.44 -10.56 -10.32
CA VAL A 27 17.28 -10.29 -8.88
C VAL A 27 16.48 -9.02 -8.63
N TRP A 28 16.86 -7.91 -9.26
CA TRP A 28 16.25 -6.61 -8.96
C TRP A 28 14.83 -6.50 -9.55
N TRP A 29 14.66 -6.87 -10.81
CA TRP A 29 13.39 -6.78 -11.53
C TRP A 29 12.27 -7.63 -10.89
N PRO A 30 12.47 -8.93 -10.60
CA PRO A 30 11.39 -9.75 -10.03
C PRO A 30 10.99 -9.29 -8.63
N LYS A 31 11.95 -8.81 -7.82
CA LYS A 31 11.64 -8.23 -6.50
C LYS A 31 10.74 -7.00 -6.61
N LYS A 32 10.96 -6.15 -7.62
CA LYS A 32 10.11 -5.00 -7.88
C LYS A 32 8.73 -5.43 -8.35
N GLU A 33 8.67 -6.39 -9.26
CA GLU A 33 7.41 -6.94 -9.75
C GLU A 33 6.55 -7.53 -8.62
N ILE A 34 7.13 -8.32 -7.72
CA ILE A 34 6.42 -8.85 -6.55
C ILE A 34 5.85 -7.74 -5.68
N ALA A 35 6.62 -6.67 -5.44
CA ALA A 35 6.15 -5.53 -4.64
C ALA A 35 5.00 -4.76 -5.32
N ILE A 36 5.02 -4.67 -6.66
CA ILE A 36 3.95 -4.04 -7.45
C ILE A 36 2.70 -4.91 -7.42
N GLN A 37 2.84 -6.23 -7.62
CA GLN A 37 1.72 -7.18 -7.58
C GLN A 37 1.08 -7.24 -6.18
N ALA A 38 1.88 -7.09 -5.12
CA ALA A 38 1.40 -6.99 -3.75
C ALA A 38 0.74 -5.63 -3.41
N GLY A 39 0.70 -4.66 -4.33
CA GLY A 39 0.16 -3.32 -4.07
C GLY A 39 1.04 -2.46 -3.17
N LEU A 40 2.30 -2.85 -2.93
CA LEU A 40 3.25 -2.16 -2.05
C LEU A 40 4.12 -1.12 -2.78
N ALA A 41 4.09 -1.11 -4.10
CA ALA A 41 4.85 -0.18 -4.93
C ALA A 41 4.06 0.31 -6.15
N LYS A 42 4.45 1.46 -6.69
CA LYS A 42 3.90 1.99 -7.96
C LYS A 42 4.29 1.10 -9.13
N SER A 43 3.36 0.89 -10.07
CA SER A 43 3.60 0.14 -11.32
C SER A 43 4.44 0.90 -12.34
N THR A 44 4.60 2.21 -12.18
CA THR A 44 5.38 3.09 -13.07
C THR A 44 6.79 3.32 -12.55
N PHE A 45 7.77 3.41 -13.48
CA PHE A 45 9.14 3.82 -13.16
C PHE A 45 9.12 5.11 -12.31
N PRO A 46 9.86 5.20 -11.18
CA PRO A 46 10.96 4.33 -10.75
C PRO A 46 10.56 3.15 -9.82
N TRP A 47 9.31 2.68 -9.83
CA TRP A 47 8.82 1.58 -8.98
C TRP A 47 9.11 1.82 -7.49
N ARG A 48 8.72 3.03 -7.04
CA ARG A 48 8.86 3.47 -5.66
C ARG A 48 7.91 2.69 -4.76
N ALA A 49 8.39 2.26 -3.61
CA ALA A 49 7.54 1.74 -2.54
C ALA A 49 6.62 2.85 -2.02
N TYR A 50 5.41 2.48 -1.62
CA TYR A 50 4.50 3.39 -0.93
C TYR A 50 4.96 3.62 0.51
N THR A 51 4.68 4.81 1.04
CA THR A 51 4.84 5.06 2.47
C THR A 51 3.70 4.41 3.25
N GLN A 52 3.87 4.22 4.56
CA GLN A 52 2.81 3.69 5.42
C GLN A 52 1.53 4.53 5.34
N GLU A 53 1.67 5.87 5.26
CA GLU A 53 0.55 6.79 5.14
C GLU A 53 -0.21 6.61 3.82
N GLU A 54 0.51 6.43 2.71
CA GLU A 54 -0.10 6.17 1.40
C GLU A 54 -0.83 4.82 1.38
N LEU A 55 -0.22 3.78 1.97
CA LEU A 55 -0.85 2.47 2.11
C LEU A 55 -2.11 2.53 2.97
N ASN A 56 -2.07 3.25 4.10
CA ASN A 56 -3.23 3.41 4.98
C ASN A 56 -4.38 4.13 4.30
N LYS A 57 -4.10 5.09 3.40
CA LYS A 57 -5.12 5.77 2.60
C LYS A 57 -5.72 4.87 1.53
N MET A 58 -4.91 4.04 0.87
CA MET A 58 -5.39 3.12 -0.17
C MET A 58 -6.12 1.89 0.41
N TYR A 59 -5.66 1.42 1.57
CA TYR A 59 -6.16 0.23 2.26
C TYR A 59 -6.43 0.58 3.74
N PRO A 60 -7.49 1.36 4.02
CA PRO A 60 -7.82 1.73 5.39
C PRO A 60 -8.19 0.47 6.20
N GLN A 61 -7.47 0.24 7.30
CA GLN A 61 -7.74 -0.87 8.22
C GLN A 61 -9.11 -0.73 8.90
N ILE A 62 -9.59 0.51 9.04
CA ILE A 62 -10.91 0.82 9.55
C ILE A 62 -11.74 1.35 8.39
N LYS A 63 -12.60 0.48 7.84
CA LYS A 63 -13.71 0.88 6.98
C LYS A 63 -14.46 1.97 7.74
N TYR A 64 -14.38 3.23 7.30
CA TYR A 64 -15.11 4.38 7.84
C TYR A 64 -14.49 5.15 9.03
N ALA A 65 -13.19 5.03 9.34
CA ALA A 65 -12.57 5.86 10.38
C ALA A 65 -12.77 7.37 10.17
N ASP A 66 -12.71 7.82 8.91
CA ASP A 66 -12.80 9.24 8.55
C ASP A 66 -14.17 9.64 7.98
N VAL A 67 -15.17 8.75 8.03
CA VAL A 67 -16.52 9.13 7.62
C VAL A 67 -17.16 9.90 8.77
N PRO A 68 -17.57 11.16 8.56
CA PRO A 68 -18.29 11.89 9.60
C PRO A 68 -19.56 11.14 9.94
N THR A 69 -19.59 10.52 11.11
CA THR A 69 -20.77 9.87 11.64
C THR A 69 -21.77 10.98 11.95
N ARG A 70 -22.96 10.91 11.35
CA ARG A 70 -24.05 11.88 11.63
C ARG A 70 -24.49 11.83 13.09
N VAL A 71 -24.23 10.72 13.77
CA VAL A 71 -24.63 10.44 15.16
C VAL A 71 -23.44 9.79 15.85
N THR A 72 -23.03 10.32 17.00
CA THR A 72 -21.93 9.72 17.76
C THR A 72 -22.39 8.45 18.50
N PRO A 73 -21.49 7.51 18.85
CA PRO A 73 -21.86 6.32 19.62
C PRO A 73 -22.60 6.66 20.93
N GLU A 74 -22.22 7.76 21.58
CA GLU A 74 -22.86 8.24 22.81
C GLU A 74 -24.29 8.70 22.56
N GLN A 75 -24.55 9.38 21.44
CA GLN A 75 -25.90 9.78 21.03
C GLN A 75 -26.77 8.57 20.68
N THR A 76 -26.21 7.59 19.96
CA THR A 76 -26.92 6.32 19.69
C THR A 76 -27.26 5.59 20.98
N TYR A 77 -26.33 5.49 21.93
CA TYR A 77 -26.60 4.84 23.21
C TYR A 77 -27.66 5.57 24.05
N ALA A 78 -27.65 6.91 24.05
CA ALA A 78 -28.65 7.72 24.74
C ALA A 78 -30.06 7.48 24.15
N ASN A 79 -30.18 7.55 22.82
CA ASN A 79 -31.46 7.33 22.13
C ASN A 79 -31.97 5.90 22.32
N PHE A 80 -31.09 4.90 22.30
CA PHE A 80 -31.44 3.51 22.56
C PHE A 80 -32.00 3.32 23.98
N ARG A 81 -31.36 3.93 24.99
CA ARG A 81 -31.87 3.88 26.37
C ARG A 81 -33.21 4.60 26.53
N GLU A 82 -33.42 5.69 25.79
CA GLU A 82 -34.69 6.41 25.80
C GLU A 82 -35.81 5.61 25.11
N ALA A 83 -35.52 4.94 24.00
CA ALA A 83 -36.45 4.03 23.33
C ALA A 83 -36.86 2.84 24.22
N LEU A 84 -35.91 2.26 24.97
CA LEU A 84 -36.21 1.22 25.95
C LEU A 84 -37.10 1.72 27.11
N ARG A 85 -36.87 2.95 27.58
CA ARG A 85 -37.68 3.57 28.65
C ARG A 85 -39.10 3.89 28.21
N THR A 86 -39.28 4.22 26.94
CA THR A 86 -40.58 4.55 26.33
C THR A 86 -41.30 3.34 25.76
N ASN A 87 -40.76 2.13 25.97
CA ASN A 87 -41.29 0.85 25.50
C ASN A 87 -41.50 0.79 23.97
N ASN A 88 -40.76 1.62 23.22
CA ASN A 88 -40.80 1.64 21.77
C ASN A 88 -39.68 0.74 21.23
N LEU A 89 -40.00 -0.56 21.17
CA LEU A 89 -39.07 -1.62 20.75
C LEU A 89 -38.64 -1.48 19.29
N GLU A 90 -39.50 -0.92 18.43
CA GLU A 90 -39.22 -0.73 17.01
C GLU A 90 -38.08 0.27 16.80
N MET A 91 -38.13 1.40 17.51
CA MET A 91 -37.06 2.41 17.49
C MET A 91 -35.75 1.92 18.13
N ALA A 92 -35.83 1.06 19.15
CA ALA A 92 -34.65 0.46 19.77
C ALA A 92 -33.95 -0.55 18.85
N LEU A 93 -34.71 -1.28 18.01
CA LEU A 93 -34.18 -2.23 17.04
C LEU A 93 -33.52 -1.53 15.84
N GLU A 94 -34.06 -0.40 15.37
CA GLU A 94 -33.46 0.40 14.29
C GLU A 94 -32.07 0.93 14.62
N GLN A 95 -31.72 1.08 15.91
CA GLN A 95 -30.41 1.59 16.34
C GLN A 95 -29.35 0.49 16.53
N LEU A 96 -29.73 -0.79 16.37
CA LEU A 96 -28.84 -1.95 16.50
C LEU A 96 -28.39 -2.53 15.14
N GLY A 97 -28.95 -2.06 14.02
CA GLY A 97 -28.60 -2.46 12.65
C GLY A 97 -27.63 -1.50 11.96
#